data_AF-A0A3S0U8Y7-F1
#
_entry.id   AF-A0A3S0U8Y7-F1
#
_cell.length_a   1.000
_cell.length_b   1.000
_cell.length_c   1.000
_cell.angle_alpha   90.00
_cell.angle_beta   90.00
_cell.angle_gamma   90.00
#
_symmetry.space_group_name_H-M   'P 1'
#
loop_
_entity.id
_entity.type
_entity.pdbx_description
1 polymer ?
#
loop_
_entity_poly.entity_id
_entity_poly.type
_entity_poly.pdbx_seq_one_letter_code
_entity_poly.pdbx_strand_id
1 'polypeptide(L)'
;MGFKVYQLGELIGIALLLGSTAMQMFYLDPLKREIEWRLATFSIQQSAQVQIKAVHDNRIVLLQAVNAPADKIREAEADREKSLDRFKTADANISDYMFEKEGVEDYLQLIVLGLFGLGTLLAGFGRAMEMRAGRHG
;
A
#
# COMPACT_ATOMS: atom_id res chain seq x y z
N MET A 1 19.76 -38.05 -26.59
CA MET A 1 20.11 -36.91 -25.72
C MET A 1 19.10 -36.88 -24.59
N GLY A 2 19.44 -37.38 -23.41
CA GLY A 2 18.53 -37.41 -22.26
C GLY A 2 18.60 -36.09 -21.50
N PHE A 3 17.44 -35.48 -21.25
CA PHE A 3 17.32 -34.27 -20.42
C PHE A 3 17.85 -34.58 -19.02
N LYS A 4 18.90 -33.87 -18.59
CA LYS A 4 19.50 -34.11 -17.27
C LYS A 4 18.70 -33.38 -16.21
N VAL A 5 18.56 -34.00 -15.03
CA VAL A 5 17.74 -33.49 -13.91
C VAL A 5 18.10 -32.05 -13.53
N TYR A 6 19.37 -31.64 -13.65
CA TYR A 6 19.80 -30.26 -13.36
C TYR A 6 19.34 -29.23 -14.40
N GLN A 7 19.13 -29.59 -15.66
CA GLN A 7 18.57 -28.70 -16.69
C GLN A 7 17.07 -28.48 -16.49
N LEU A 8 16.36 -29.51 -16.01
CA LEU A 8 14.96 -29.37 -15.58
C LEU A 8 14.87 -28.43 -14.36
N GLY A 9 15.78 -28.58 -13.40
CA GLY A 9 15.90 -27.67 -12.25
C GLY A 9 16.16 -26.23 -12.67
N GLU A 10 17.02 -26.00 -13.67
CA GLU A 10 17.28 -24.66 -14.21
C GLU A 10 16.03 -24.04 -14.85
N LEU A 11 15.31 -24.80 -15.69
CA LEU A 11 14.07 -24.34 -16.32
C LEU A 11 12.99 -23.99 -15.30
N ILE A 12 12.84 -24.81 -14.25
CA ILE A 12 11.93 -24.52 -13.14
C ILE A 12 12.38 -23.24 -12.43
N GLY A 13 13.68 -23.11 -12.15
CA GLY A 13 14.23 -21.91 -11.53
C GLY A 13 13.95 -20.63 -12.32
N ILE A 14 14.15 -20.67 -13.64
CA ILE A 14 13.86 -19.55 -14.54
C ILE A 14 12.36 -19.24 -14.55
N ALA A 15 11.49 -20.25 -14.61
CA ALA A 15 10.04 -20.05 -14.56
C ALA A 15 9.59 -19.38 -13.25
N LEU A 16 10.19 -19.76 -12.11
CA LEU A 16 9.91 -19.14 -10.81
C LEU A 16 10.39 -17.67 -10.77
N LEU A 17 11.56 -17.38 -11.33
CA LEU A 17 12.08 -16.00 -11.43
C LEU A 17 11.19 -15.12 -12.31
N LEU A 18 10.79 -15.61 -13.48
CA LEU A 18 9.87 -14.90 -14.36
C LEU A 18 8.50 -14.68 -13.68
N GLY A 19 8.01 -15.69 -12.96
CA GLY A 19 6.79 -15.59 -12.15
C GLY A 19 6.90 -14.55 -11.04
N SER A 20 8.04 -14.47 -10.35
CA SER A 20 8.27 -13.47 -9.31
C SER A 20 8.31 -12.06 -9.88
N THR A 21 9.00 -11.86 -11.01
CA THR A 21 9.03 -10.56 -11.71
C THR A 21 7.65 -10.15 -12.22
N ALA A 22 6.88 -11.08 -12.78
CA ALA A 22 5.52 -10.81 -13.21
C ALA A 22 4.62 -10.43 -12.04
N MET A 23 4.68 -11.13 -10.91
CA MET A 23 3.90 -10.75 -9.73
C MET A 23 4.32 -9.40 -9.14
N GLN A 24 5.61 -9.09 -9.17
CA GLN A 24 6.11 -7.77 -8.78
C GLN A 24 5.46 -6.66 -9.63
N MET A 25 5.59 -6.76 -10.96
CA MET A 25 5.12 -5.72 -11.89
C MET A 25 3.60 -5.59 -11.97
N PHE A 26 2.87 -6.71 -11.98
CA PHE A 26 1.44 -6.71 -12.29
C PHE A 26 0.55 -6.66 -11.05
N TYR A 27 1.07 -7.00 -9.86
CA TYR A 27 0.26 -7.07 -8.65
C TYR A 27 0.80 -6.21 -7.51
N LEU A 28 2.08 -6.35 -7.14
CA LEU A 28 2.65 -5.59 -6.01
C LEU A 28 2.84 -4.11 -6.32
N ASP A 29 3.52 -3.77 -7.41
CA ASP A 29 3.82 -2.37 -7.73
C ASP A 29 2.54 -1.52 -7.92
N PRO A 30 1.48 -2.01 -8.61
CA PRO A 30 0.21 -1.29 -8.69
C PRO A 30 -0.47 -1.12 -7.32
N LEU A 31 -0.45 -2.16 -6.48
CA LEU A 31 -1.05 -2.15 -5.15
C LEU A 31 -0.37 -1.14 -4.23
N LYS A 32 0.98 -1.17 -4.16
CA LYS A 32 1.80 -0.20 -3.43
C LYS A 32 1.50 1.23 -3.84
N ARG A 33 1.48 1.48 -5.15
CA ARG A 33 1.17 2.81 -5.68
C ARG A 33 -0.23 3.28 -5.27
N GLU A 34 -1.24 2.41 -5.29
CA GLU A 34 -2.59 2.79 -4.88
C GLU A 34 -2.68 3.11 -3.39
N ILE A 35 -2.03 2.31 -2.54
CA ILE A 35 -1.90 2.53 -1.10
C ILE A 35 -1.23 3.89 -0.83
N GLU A 36 -0.10 4.17 -1.49
CA GLU A 36 0.61 5.45 -1.37
C GLU A 36 -0.27 6.65 -1.76
N TRP A 37 -1.01 6.55 -2.88
CA TRP A 37 -1.92 7.62 -3.32
C TRP A 37 -3.05 7.88 -2.33
N ARG A 38 -3.61 6.81 -1.74
CA ARG A 38 -4.67 6.93 -0.74
C ARG A 38 -4.15 7.48 0.58
N LEU A 39 -2.95 7.08 1.01
CA LEU A 39 -2.30 7.62 2.19
C LEU A 39 -1.99 9.12 2.03
N ALA A 40 -1.52 9.54 0.85
CA ALA A 40 -1.32 10.95 0.54
C ALA A 40 -2.65 11.73 0.58
N THR A 41 -3.72 11.15 0.02
CA THR A 41 -5.07 11.74 0.05
C THR A 41 -5.58 11.89 1.49
N PHE A 42 -5.39 10.88 2.33
CA PHE A 42 -5.74 10.90 3.75
C PHE A 42 -4.97 11.99 4.52
N SER A 43 -3.66 12.11 4.30
CA SER A 43 -2.86 13.17 4.90
C SER A 43 -3.36 14.58 4.52
N ILE A 44 -3.72 14.77 3.25
CA ILE A 44 -4.34 16.02 2.78
C ILE A 44 -5.68 16.25 3.49
N GLN A 45 -6.54 15.23 3.62
CA GLN A 45 -7.82 15.32 4.30
C GLN A 45 -7.67 15.67 5.79
N GLN A 46 -6.73 15.06 6.50
CA GLN A 46 -6.43 15.40 7.90
C GLN A 46 -5.96 16.86 8.02
N SER A 47 -5.10 17.31 7.12
CA SER A 47 -4.63 18.71 7.11
C SER A 47 -5.79 19.69 6.87
N ALA A 48 -6.72 19.33 5.97
CA ALA A 48 -7.91 20.12 5.67
C ALA A 48 -8.90 20.12 6.85
N GLN A 49 -9.08 18.99 7.53
CA GLN A 49 -9.90 18.87 8.73
C GLN A 49 -9.39 19.80 9.85
N VAL A 50 -8.07 19.83 10.08
CA VAL A 50 -7.45 20.74 11.07
C VAL A 50 -7.69 22.20 10.71
N GLN A 51 -7.52 22.57 9.44
CA GLN A 51 -7.74 23.94 8.98
C GLN A 51 -9.22 24.34 9.11
N ILE A 52 -10.16 23.50 8.66
CA ILE A 52 -11.60 23.76 8.74
C ILE A 52 -12.02 23.87 10.21
N LYS A 53 -11.54 22.97 11.08
CA LYS A 53 -11.76 23.06 12.52
C LYS A 53 -11.30 24.42 13.07
N ALA A 54 -10.09 24.86 12.72
CA ALA A 54 -9.55 26.14 13.18
C ALA A 54 -10.37 27.34 12.68
N VAL A 55 -10.87 27.32 11.43
CA VAL A 55 -11.74 28.38 10.91
C VAL A 55 -13.06 28.45 11.68
N HIS A 56 -13.70 27.30 11.93
CA HIS A 56 -14.93 27.25 12.70
C HIS A 56 -14.72 27.62 14.17
N ASP A 57 -13.65 27.15 14.81
CA ASP A 57 -13.29 27.49 16.20
C ASP A 57 -13.07 29.01 16.31
N ASN A 58 -12.35 29.63 15.38
CA ASN A 58 -12.16 31.08 15.34
C ASN A 58 -13.48 31.84 15.16
N ARG A 59 -14.38 31.37 14.29
CA ARG A 59 -15.72 31.97 14.12
C ARG A 59 -16.51 31.92 15.42
N ILE A 60 -16.50 30.80 16.12
CA ILE A 60 -17.19 30.64 17.41
C ILE A 60 -16.60 31.57 18.47
N VAL A 61 -15.27 31.62 18.59
CA VAL A 61 -14.57 32.53 19.52
C VAL A 61 -14.91 33.98 19.24
N LEU A 62 -14.95 34.40 17.97
CA LEU A 62 -15.34 35.75 17.59
C LEU A 62 -16.80 36.05 17.95
N LEU A 63 -17.72 35.11 17.71
CA LEU A 63 -19.13 35.25 18.09
C LEU A 63 -19.30 35.36 19.62
N GLN A 64 -18.52 34.61 20.39
CA GLN A 64 -18.48 34.72 21.85
C GLN A 64 -17.89 36.06 22.30
N ALA A 65 -16.82 36.53 21.67
CA ALA A 65 -16.16 37.79 22.00
C ALA A 65 -17.06 39.02 21.76
N VAL A 66 -17.95 38.96 20.75
CA VAL A 66 -18.95 40.02 20.48
C VAL A 66 -20.26 39.81 21.23
N ASN A 67 -20.34 38.82 22.13
CA ASN A 67 -21.53 38.49 22.92
C ASN A 67 -22.76 38.24 22.02
N ALA A 68 -22.56 37.53 20.91
CA ALA A 68 -23.62 37.21 19.97
C ALA A 68 -24.72 36.35 20.63
N PRO A 69 -25.97 36.38 20.13
CA PRO A 69 -27.05 35.55 20.64
C PRO A 69 -26.67 34.07 20.69
N ALA A 70 -27.05 33.37 21.78
CA ALA A 70 -26.74 31.97 22.00
C ALA A 70 -27.17 31.06 20.83
N ASP A 71 -28.25 31.42 20.15
CA ASP A 71 -28.75 30.69 18.96
C ASP A 71 -27.75 30.70 17.81
N LYS A 72 -27.04 31.82 17.59
CA LYS A 72 -26.02 31.94 16.54
C LYS A 72 -24.73 31.20 16.86
N ILE A 73 -24.40 31.08 18.15
CA ILE A 73 -23.26 30.28 18.61
C ILE A 73 -23.57 28.79 18.42
N ARG A 74 -24.77 28.34 18.81
CA ARG A 74 -25.24 26.96 18.56
C ARG A 74 -25.29 26.60 17.08
N GLU A 75 -25.74 27.52 16.23
CA GLU A 75 -25.76 27.30 14.78
C GLU A 75 -24.33 27.13 14.22
N ALA A 76 -23.38 27.96 14.66
CA ALA A 76 -21.98 27.84 14.26
C ALA A 76 -21.30 26.55 14.77
N GLU A 77 -21.67 26.07 15.97
CA GLU A 77 -21.24 24.78 16.50
C GLU A 77 -21.82 23.60 15.70
N ALA A 78 -23.11 23.65 15.34
CA ALA A 78 -23.75 22.63 14.52
C ALA A 78 -23.14 22.56 13.10
N ASP A 79 -22.85 23.72 12.49
CA ASP A 79 -22.16 23.81 11.19
C ASP A 79 -20.77 23.18 11.24
N ARG A 80 -20.02 23.44 12.32
CA ARG A 80 -18.71 22.86 12.56
C ARG A 80 -18.81 21.34 12.68
N GLU A 81 -19.73 20.84 13.49
CA GLU A 81 -19.89 19.41 13.71
C GLU A 81 -20.28 18.68 12.43
N LYS A 82 -21.25 19.21 11.67
CA LYS A 82 -21.64 18.70 10.35
C LYS A 82 -20.49 18.69 9.34
N SER A 83 -19.61 19.69 9.40
CA SER A 83 -18.46 19.78 8.50
C SER A 83 -17.35 18.79 8.89
N LEU A 84 -17.12 18.58 10.19
CA LEU A 84 -16.13 17.63 10.71
C LEU A 84 -16.58 16.17 10.58
N ASP A 85 -17.88 15.90 10.65
CA ASP A 85 -18.43 14.54 10.53
C ASP A 85 -18.12 13.91 9.17
N ARG A 86 -18.17 14.71 8.10
CA ARG A 86 -17.79 14.27 6.74
C ARG A 86 -16.35 13.77 6.65
N PHE A 87 -15.43 14.37 7.42
CA PHE A 87 -14.03 13.92 7.48
C PHE A 87 -13.88 12.63 8.28
N LYS A 88 -14.63 12.45 9.38
CA LYS A 88 -14.60 11.20 10.15
C LYS A 88 -15.05 9.99 9.32
N THR A 89 -16.10 10.15 8.51
CA THR A 89 -16.57 9.07 7.62
C THR A 89 -15.55 8.78 6.51
N ALA A 90 -14.94 9.81 5.93
CA ALA A 90 -13.90 9.63 4.90
C ALA A 90 -12.65 8.95 5.47
N ASP A 91 -12.21 9.36 6.66
CA ASP A 91 -11.06 8.78 7.35
C ASP A 91 -11.26 7.30 7.69
N ALA A 92 -12.44 6.93 8.20
CA ALA A 92 -12.77 5.54 8.52
C ALA A 92 -12.72 4.63 7.28
N ASN A 93 -13.31 5.07 6.16
CA ASN A 93 -13.31 4.30 4.91
C ASN A 93 -11.90 4.12 4.32
N ILE A 94 -11.04 5.13 4.45
CA ILE A 94 -9.65 5.02 3.96
C ILE A 94 -8.85 4.10 4.90
N SER A 95 -9.04 4.21 6.21
CA SER A 95 -8.32 3.36 7.16
C SER A 95 -8.67 1.88 7.00
N ASP A 96 -9.95 1.53 6.85
CA ASP A 96 -10.37 0.14 6.61
C ASP A 96 -9.77 -0.41 5.30
N TYR A 97 -9.77 0.40 4.24
CA TYR A 97 -9.15 0.03 2.97
C TYR A 97 -7.65 -0.23 3.11
N MET A 98 -6.94 0.61 3.87
CA MET A 98 -5.50 0.46 4.11
C MET A 98 -5.20 -0.83 4.86
N PHE A 99 -5.93 -1.13 5.93
CA PHE A 99 -5.74 -2.36 6.70
C PHE A 99 -5.95 -3.63 5.86
N GLU A 100 -6.97 -3.64 5.00
CA GLU A 100 -7.24 -4.80 4.14
C GLU A 100 -6.17 -4.98 3.06
N LYS A 101 -5.69 -3.88 2.46
CA LYS A 101 -4.73 -3.93 1.35
C LYS A 101 -3.29 -4.13 1.79
N GLU A 102 -2.90 -3.63 2.96
CA GLU A 102 -1.58 -3.85 3.55
C GLU A 102 -1.34 -5.35 3.82
N GLY A 103 -2.34 -6.06 4.35
CA GLY A 103 -2.23 -7.51 4.56
C GLY A 103 -2.09 -8.32 3.25
N VAL A 104 -2.76 -7.87 2.19
CA VAL A 104 -2.65 -8.49 0.86
C VAL A 104 -1.28 -8.20 0.23
N GLU A 105 -0.76 -6.99 0.38
CA GLU A 105 0.57 -6.59 -0.07
C GLU A 105 1.66 -7.43 0.58
N ASP A 106 1.63 -7.55 1.91
CA ASP A 106 2.63 -8.30 2.68
C ASP A 106 2.67 -9.78 2.27
N TYR A 107 1.49 -10.38 2.08
CA TYR A 107 1.38 -11.76 1.63
C TYR A 107 1.94 -11.97 0.22
N LEU A 108 1.59 -11.08 -0.72
CA LEU A 108 2.14 -11.11 -2.08
C LEU A 108 3.67 -10.90 -2.09
N GLN A 109 4.18 -10.02 -1.23
CA GLN A 109 5.61 -9.77 -1.10
C GLN A 109 6.36 -11.01 -0.59
N LEU A 110 5.80 -11.75 0.37
CA LEU A 110 6.36 -13.02 0.82
C LEU A 110 6.38 -14.08 -0.29
N ILE A 111 5.32 -14.17 -1.09
CA ILE A 111 5.28 -15.10 -2.23
C ILE A 111 6.35 -14.73 -3.25
N VAL A 112 6.46 -13.45 -3.63
CA VAL A 112 7.46 -12.99 -4.59
C VAL A 112 8.88 -13.27 -4.09
N LEU A 113 9.15 -13.01 -2.80
CA LEU A 113 10.43 -13.33 -2.18
C LEU A 113 10.74 -14.83 -2.25
N GLY A 114 9.75 -15.67 -1.93
CA GLY A 114 9.88 -17.13 -1.99
C GLY A 114 10.19 -17.63 -3.41
N LEU A 115 9.43 -17.15 -4.41
CA LEU A 115 9.66 -17.49 -5.82
C LEU A 115 11.02 -17.01 -6.32
N PHE A 116 11.41 -15.80 -5.97
CA PHE A 116 12.69 -15.24 -6.36
C PHE A 116 13.85 -16.03 -5.74
N GLY A 117 13.78 -16.31 -4.44
CA GLY A 117 14.81 -17.06 -3.72
C GLY A 117 14.96 -18.49 -4.23
N LEU A 118 13.84 -19.23 -4.34
CA LEU A 118 13.84 -20.58 -4.86
C LEU A 118 14.25 -20.63 -6.34
N GLY A 119 13.77 -19.68 -7.13
CA GLY A 119 14.11 -19.55 -8.54
C GLY A 119 15.61 -19.32 -8.76
N THR A 120 16.21 -18.41 -7.98
CA THR A 120 17.65 -18.11 -8.02
C THR A 120 18.48 -19.34 -7.66
N LEU A 121 18.09 -20.06 -6.60
CA LEU A 121 18.80 -21.27 -6.17
C LEU A 121 18.76 -22.38 -7.22
N LEU A 122 17.58 -22.66 -7.78
CA LEU A 122 17.39 -23.72 -8.76
C LEU A 122 18.06 -23.39 -10.11
N ALA A 123 17.91 -22.16 -10.58
CA ALA A 123 18.57 -21.69 -11.81
C ALA A 123 20.09 -21.64 -11.65
N GLY A 124 20.57 -21.09 -10.53
CA GLY A 124 21.99 -21.00 -10.23
C GLY A 124 22.66 -22.37 -10.08
N PHE A 125 22.00 -23.32 -9.41
CA PHE A 125 22.49 -24.68 -9.25
C PHE A 125 22.56 -25.44 -10.58
N GLY A 126 21.50 -25.36 -11.40
CA GLY A 126 21.48 -26.00 -12.72
C GLY A 126 22.60 -25.51 -13.63
N ARG A 127 22.77 -24.18 -13.68
CA ARG A 127 23.81 -23.52 -14.47
C ARG A 127 25.24 -23.82 -13.98
N ALA A 128 25.44 -23.90 -12.65
CA ALA A 128 26.73 -24.28 -12.07
C ALA A 128 27.10 -25.75 -12.37
N MET A 129 26.12 -26.65 -12.32
CA MET A 129 26.31 -28.07 -12.66
C MET A 129 26.62 -28.26 -14.15
N GLU A 130 25.98 -27.48 -15.03
CA GLU A 130 26.27 -27.50 -16.46
C GLU A 130 27.71 -27.04 -16.76
N MET A 131 28.18 -25.96 -16.12
CA MET A 131 29.57 -25.49 -16.23
C MET A 131 30.57 -26.52 -15.73
N ARG A 132 30.26 -27.25 -14.64
CA ARG A 132 31.13 -28.32 -14.11
C ARG A 132 31.17 -29.53 -15.03
N ALA A 133 30.04 -29.92 -15.62
CA ALA A 133 29.97 -31.03 -16.57
C ALA A 133 30.71 -30.71 -17.88
N GLY A 134 30.66 -29.45 -18.35
CA GLY A 134 31.40 -29.00 -19.54
C GLY A 134 32.91 -28.79 -19.33
N ARG A 135 33.39 -28.80 -18.08
CA ARG A 135 34.82 -28.66 -17.74
C ARG A 135 35.57 -30.00 -17.65
N HIS A 136 34.85 -31.12 -17.65
CA HIS A 136 35.38 -32.49 -17.49
C HIS A 136 35.22 -33.37 -18.75
N GLY A 137 34.74 -32.82 -19.86
CA GLY A 137 34.78 -33.44 -21.19
C GLY A 137 35.73 -32.67 -22.10
#